data_AF-A0A7K2YYZ6-F1
#
_entry.id   AF-A0A7K2YYZ6-F1
#
_cell.length_a   1.000
_cell.length_b   1.000
_cell.length_c   1.000
_cell.angle_alpha   90.00
_cell.angle_beta   90.00
_cell.angle_gamma   90.00
#
_symmetry.space_group_name_H-M   'P 1'
#
loop_
_entity.id
_entity.type
_entity.pdbx_description
1 polymer ?
#
loop_
_entity_poly.entity_id
_entity_poly.type
_entity_poly.pdbx_seq_one_letter_code
_entity_poly.pdbx_strand_id
1 'polypeptide(L)'
;MDEQTPHTPDVTIHTGGPRHPDPGEIRAELPDDLRAEFDDEYRHALKVADDLGDLSQLAHVLAQWQGEMWLRRSPDADRNAEIIARLNAGLPVDTVTAWPPPDQEDT
;
A
#
# COMPACT_ATOMS: atom_id res chain seq x y z
N MET A 1 -36.39 2.04 -18.32
CA MET A 1 -35.31 1.06 -18.15
C MET A 1 -34.09 1.90 -17.94
N ASP A 2 -33.85 2.29 -16.69
CA ASP A 2 -32.77 3.20 -16.33
C ASP A 2 -31.46 2.44 -16.45
N GLU A 3 -30.67 2.77 -17.47
CA GLU A 3 -29.28 2.34 -17.59
C GLU A 3 -28.52 2.92 -16.39
N GLN A 4 -28.30 2.09 -15.37
CA GLN A 4 -27.36 2.43 -14.30
C GLN A 4 -25.98 2.49 -14.94
N THR A 5 -25.50 3.70 -15.26
CA THR A 5 -24.09 3.95 -15.53
C THR A 5 -23.29 3.31 -14.40
N PRO A 6 -22.28 2.45 -14.70
CA PRO A 6 -21.50 1.82 -13.64
C PRO A 6 -20.87 2.92 -12.79
N HIS A 7 -21.23 2.94 -11.50
CA HIS A 7 -20.63 3.86 -10.55
C HIS A 7 -19.16 3.51 -10.37
N THR A 8 -18.27 4.46 -10.62
CA THR A 8 -16.86 4.32 -10.23
C THR A 8 -16.81 4.21 -8.71
N PRO A 9 -16.15 3.18 -8.14
CA PRO A 9 -16.03 3.05 -6.70
C PRO A 9 -15.16 4.18 -6.15
N ASP A 10 -15.59 4.76 -5.02
CA ASP A 10 -14.82 5.79 -4.30
C ASP A 10 -13.45 5.26 -3.81
N VAL A 11 -13.36 3.96 -3.50
CA VAL A 11 -12.11 3.29 -3.13
C VAL A 11 -12.05 1.87 -3.70
N THR A 12 -10.86 1.46 -4.14
CA THR A 12 -10.61 0.09 -4.63
C THR A 12 -9.55 -0.57 -3.76
N ILE A 13 -9.85 -1.77 -3.24
CA ILE A 13 -8.91 -2.59 -2.49
C ILE A 13 -8.50 -3.76 -3.36
N HIS A 14 -7.21 -3.86 -3.65
CA HIS A 14 -6.63 -4.98 -4.39
C HIS A 14 -6.12 -6.04 -3.40
N THR A 15 -6.45 -7.31 -3.62
CA THR A 15 -5.97 -8.43 -2.78
C THR A 15 -5.71 -9.67 -3.64
N GLY A 16 -4.83 -10.53 -3.16
CA GLY A 16 -4.37 -11.74 -3.81
C GLY A 16 -3.15 -11.54 -4.71
N GLY A 17 -2.18 -12.44 -4.56
CA GLY A 17 -1.08 -12.62 -5.50
C GLY A 17 0.13 -11.71 -5.23
N PRO A 18 1.17 -11.81 -6.07
CA PRO A 18 2.51 -11.32 -5.74
C PRO A 18 2.64 -9.79 -5.62
N ARG A 19 1.69 -9.03 -6.17
CA ARG A 19 1.67 -7.55 -6.10
C ARG A 19 0.71 -7.01 -5.04
N HIS A 20 -0.27 -7.80 -4.61
CA HIS A 20 -1.31 -7.38 -3.67
C HIS A 20 -1.56 -8.48 -2.65
N PRO A 21 -0.55 -8.87 -1.83
CA PRO A 21 -0.75 -9.93 -0.86
C PRO A 21 -1.97 -9.63 0.01
N ASP A 22 -2.77 -10.66 0.26
CA ASP A 22 -3.92 -10.57 1.16
C ASP A 22 -3.46 -10.44 2.63
N PRO A 23 -4.34 -10.05 3.57
CA PRO A 23 -3.97 -9.85 4.97
C PRO A 23 -3.31 -11.08 5.63
N GLY A 24 -3.69 -12.29 5.22
CA GLY A 24 -3.09 -13.53 5.70
C GLY A 24 -1.68 -13.75 5.14
N GLU A 25 -1.48 -13.46 3.86
CA GLU A 25 -0.15 -13.47 3.21
C GLU A 25 0.79 -12.45 3.86
N ILE A 26 0.30 -11.21 4.11
CA ILE A 26 1.05 -10.16 4.82
C ILE A 26 1.49 -10.67 6.20
N ARG A 27 0.56 -11.20 6.99
CA ARG A 27 0.87 -11.74 8.33
C ARG A 27 1.91 -12.85 8.32
N ALA A 28 1.87 -13.71 7.31
CA ALA A 28 2.73 -14.89 7.24
C ALA A 28 4.20 -14.54 6.96
N GLU A 29 4.47 -13.47 6.20
CA GLU A 29 5.83 -13.06 5.84
C GLU A 29 6.44 -12.01 6.79
N LEU A 30 5.62 -11.30 7.56
CA LEU A 30 6.12 -10.30 8.50
C LEU A 30 6.83 -10.93 9.72
N PRO A 31 7.96 -10.35 10.18
CA PRO A 31 8.55 -10.67 11.48
C PRO A 31 7.63 -10.25 12.63
N ASP A 32 7.82 -10.83 13.82
CA ASP A 32 6.85 -10.71 14.93
C ASP A 32 6.55 -9.26 15.36
N ASP A 33 7.56 -8.39 15.41
CA ASP A 33 7.38 -6.98 15.79
C ASP A 33 6.47 -6.24 14.79
N LEU A 34 6.69 -6.43 13.50
CA LEU A 34 5.89 -5.80 12.44
C LEU A 34 4.54 -6.45 12.26
N ARG A 35 4.44 -7.76 12.53
CA ARG A 35 3.16 -8.46 12.54
C ARG A 35 2.23 -7.89 13.61
N ALA A 36 2.76 -7.54 14.78
CA ALA A 36 1.98 -6.92 15.85
C ALA A 36 1.48 -5.52 15.44
N GLU A 37 2.32 -4.74 14.77
CA GLU A 37 1.96 -3.42 14.23
C GLU A 37 0.87 -3.52 13.16
N PHE A 38 1.06 -4.39 12.16
CA PHE A 38 0.05 -4.68 11.14
C PHE A 38 -1.28 -5.09 11.75
N ASP A 39 -1.26 -5.96 12.76
CA ASP A 39 -2.46 -6.48 13.42
C ASP A 39 -3.24 -5.39 14.16
N ASP A 40 -2.55 -4.42 14.75
CA ASP A 40 -3.18 -3.29 15.43
C ASP A 40 -3.83 -2.34 14.43
N GLU A 41 -3.08 -1.91 13.42
CA GLU A 41 -3.55 -1.00 12.38
C GLU A 41 -4.72 -1.59 11.58
N TYR A 42 -4.62 -2.86 11.19
CA TYR A 42 -5.65 -3.56 10.44
C TYR A 42 -6.94 -3.70 11.27
N ARG A 43 -6.83 -4.05 12.56
CA ARG A 43 -8.00 -4.17 13.44
C ARG A 43 -8.63 -2.80 13.71
N HIS A 44 -7.82 -1.77 13.87
CA HIS A 44 -8.31 -0.40 14.06
C HIS A 44 -9.06 0.07 12.81
N ALA A 45 -8.50 -0.13 11.62
CA ALA A 45 -9.15 0.25 10.36
C ALA A 45 -10.46 -0.52 10.12
N LEU A 46 -10.51 -1.81 10.46
CA LEU A 46 -11.76 -2.59 10.41
C LEU A 46 -12.83 -2.02 11.36
N LYS A 47 -12.43 -1.61 12.56
CA LYS A 47 -13.35 -1.00 13.51
C LYS A 47 -13.89 0.34 12.99
N VAL A 48 -13.03 1.19 12.44
CA VAL A 48 -13.47 2.47 11.87
C VAL A 48 -14.41 2.24 10.68
N ALA A 49 -14.13 1.24 9.84
CA ALA A 49 -15.01 0.87 8.75
C ALA A 49 -16.39 0.38 9.22
N ASP A 50 -16.44 -0.39 10.32
CA ASP A 50 -17.69 -0.83 10.92
C ASP A 50 -18.46 0.36 11.54
N ASP A 51 -17.77 1.23 12.26
CA ASP A 51 -18.35 2.38 12.95
C ASP A 51 -18.88 3.46 11.98
N LEU A 52 -18.16 3.70 10.87
CA LEU A 52 -18.44 4.81 9.94
C LEU A 52 -19.00 4.36 8.59
N GLY A 53 -18.97 3.06 8.28
CA GLY A 53 -19.31 2.54 6.95
C GLY A 53 -18.29 2.93 5.87
N ASP A 54 -17.07 3.31 6.25
CA ASP A 54 -16.04 3.84 5.35
C ASP A 54 -14.81 2.94 5.29
N LEU A 55 -14.51 2.42 4.09
CA LEU A 55 -13.39 1.51 3.84
C LEU A 55 -12.08 2.23 3.48
N SER A 56 -12.05 3.56 3.42
CA SER A 56 -10.88 4.34 2.98
C SER A 56 -9.67 4.10 3.86
N GLN A 57 -9.86 4.03 5.18
CA GLN A 57 -8.77 3.74 6.11
C GLN A 57 -8.25 2.31 5.95
N LEU A 58 -9.13 1.34 5.74
CA LEU A 58 -8.75 -0.05 5.49
C LEU A 58 -7.94 -0.17 4.19
N ALA A 59 -8.38 0.50 3.13
CA ALA A 59 -7.68 0.55 1.85
C ALA A 59 -6.28 1.16 2.00
N HIS A 60 -6.15 2.25 2.78
CA HIS A 60 -4.88 2.90 3.04
C HIS A 60 -3.89 1.98 3.78
N VAL A 61 -4.34 1.34 4.86
CA VAL A 61 -3.52 0.39 5.63
C VAL A 61 -3.06 -0.76 4.71
N LEU A 62 -3.96 -1.36 3.95
CA LEU A 62 -3.58 -2.45 3.05
C LEU A 62 -2.59 -2.01 1.97
N ALA A 63 -2.77 -0.84 1.37
CA ALA A 63 -1.85 -0.32 0.35
C ALA A 63 -0.43 -0.09 0.92
N GLN A 64 -0.33 0.45 2.13
CA GLN A 64 0.95 0.64 2.82
C GLN A 64 1.69 -0.69 3.00
N TRP A 65 1.04 -1.66 3.62
CA TRP A 65 1.66 -2.95 3.94
C TRP A 65 1.97 -3.79 2.69
N GLN A 66 1.11 -3.74 1.67
CA GLN A 66 1.40 -4.36 0.38
C GLN A 66 2.63 -3.72 -0.29
N GLY A 67 2.78 -2.40 -0.19
CA GLY A 67 3.96 -1.68 -0.67
C GLY A 67 5.23 -2.08 0.08
N GLU A 68 5.16 -2.21 1.41
CA GLU A 68 6.28 -2.67 2.22
C GLU A 68 6.72 -4.10 1.84
N MET A 69 5.75 -4.98 1.63
CA MET A 69 6.00 -6.37 1.21
C MET A 69 6.66 -6.42 -0.16
N TRP A 70 6.22 -5.58 -1.10
CA TRP A 70 6.87 -5.46 -2.41
C TRP A 70 8.32 -5.00 -2.29
N LEU A 71 8.59 -4.01 -1.44
CA LEU A 71 9.93 -3.50 -1.19
C LEU A 71 10.85 -4.56 -0.57
N ARG A 72 10.34 -5.36 0.38
CA ARG A 72 11.07 -6.47 1.02
C ARG A 72 11.38 -7.62 0.05
N ARG A 73 10.50 -7.89 -0.91
CA ARG A 73 10.67 -8.93 -1.93
C ARG A 73 11.62 -8.51 -3.07
N SER A 74 11.98 -7.24 -3.15
CA SER A 74 12.87 -6.72 -4.20
C SER A 74 14.32 -7.18 -4.00
N PRO A 75 15.08 -7.48 -5.08
CA PRO A 75 16.51 -7.82 -5.00
C PRO A 75 17.39 -6.70 -4.39
N ASP A 76 16.89 -5.45 -4.36
CA ASP A 76 17.51 -4.31 -3.66
C ASP A 76 17.02 -4.17 -2.20
N ALA A 77 16.83 -5.30 -1.50
CA ALA A 77 16.20 -5.35 -0.18
C ALA A 77 16.85 -4.42 0.86
N ASP A 78 18.18 -4.28 0.86
CA ASP A 78 18.90 -3.40 1.80
C ASP A 78 18.62 -1.91 1.53
N ARG A 79 18.63 -1.49 0.26
CA ARG A 79 18.28 -0.12 -0.15
C ARG A 79 16.81 0.17 0.15
N ASN A 80 15.96 -0.82 -0.06
CA ASN A 80 14.54 -0.72 0.19
C ASN A 80 14.20 -0.70 1.68
N ALA A 81 14.95 -1.41 2.52
CA ALA A 81 14.81 -1.35 3.98
C ALA A 81 15.10 0.06 4.51
N GLU A 82 16.08 0.77 3.95
CA GLU A 82 16.34 2.19 4.28
C GLU A 82 15.17 3.09 3.87
N ILE A 83 14.60 2.86 2.67
CA ILE A 83 13.42 3.60 2.20
C ILE A 83 12.22 3.36 3.12
N ILE A 84 11.95 2.10 3.50
CA ILE A 84 10.88 1.74 4.43
C ILE A 84 11.09 2.43 5.78
N ALA A 85 12.30 2.35 6.34
CA ALA A 85 12.61 2.99 7.62
C ALA A 85 12.38 4.51 7.59
N ARG A 86 12.71 5.17 6.47
CA ARG A 86 12.45 6.61 6.28
C ARG A 86 10.97 6.92 6.14
N LEU A 87 10.22 6.12 5.38
CA LEU A 87 8.76 6.28 5.25
C LEU A 87 8.07 6.15 6.62
N ASN A 88 8.42 5.13 7.41
CA ASN A 88 7.84 4.90 8.73
C ASN A 88 8.23 6.01 9.73
N ALA A 89 9.39 6.63 9.54
CA ALA A 89 9.82 7.80 10.32
C ALA A 89 9.23 9.13 9.82
N GLY A 90 8.40 9.14 8.78
CA GLY A 90 7.86 10.36 8.15
C GLY A 90 8.91 11.21 7.45
N LEU A 91 10.06 10.63 7.12
CA LEU A 91 11.17 11.30 6.46
C LEU A 91 10.99 11.28 4.93
N PRO A 92 11.42 12.34 4.22
CA PRO A 92 11.37 12.36 2.77
C PRO A 92 12.27 11.27 2.20
N VAL A 93 11.76 10.55 1.20
CA VAL A 93 12.53 9.58 0.40
C VAL A 93 12.65 10.10 -1.02
N ASP A 94 13.84 9.97 -1.62
CA ASP A 94 14.04 10.25 -3.04
C ASP A 94 13.23 9.22 -3.84
N THR A 95 12.03 9.61 -4.26
CA THR A 95 11.33 8.88 -5.30
C THR A 95 12.13 9.07 -6.58
N VAL A 96 12.50 7.96 -7.22
CA VAL A 96 13.15 7.95 -8.54
C VAL A 96 12.47 9.02 -9.39
N THR A 97 13.25 10.01 -9.85
CA THR A 97 12.79 11.04 -10.78
C THR A 97 11.90 10.37 -11.79
N ALA A 98 10.62 10.76 -11.82
CA ALA A 98 9.75 10.39 -12.92
C ALA A 98 10.55 10.60 -14.20
N TRP A 99 10.70 9.52 -14.97
CA TRP A 99 11.27 9.51 -16.30
C TRP A 99 11.05 10.86 -17.00
N PRO A 100 12.11 11.54 -17.50
CA PRO A 100 11.94 12.84 -18.14
C PRO A 100 10.92 12.69 -19.28
N PRO A 101 9.99 13.65 -19.48
CA PRO A 101 9.07 13.59 -20.61
C PRO A 101 9.88 13.41 -21.90
N PRO A 102 9.54 12.45 -22.78
CA PRO A 102 10.19 12.37 -24.07
C PRO A 102 9.87 13.64 -24.85
N ASP A 103 10.91 14.20 -25.47
CA ASP A 103 10.86 15.25 -26.48
C ASP A 103 10.52 16.67 -26.02
N GLN A 104 11.56 17.39 -25.63
CA GLN A 104 11.75 18.74 -26.17
C GLN A 104 13.05 18.67 -26.99
N GLU A 105 13.03 17.95 -28.11
CA GLU A 105 14.06 18.17 -29.14
C GLU A 105 13.80 19.55 -29.75
N ASP A 106 14.87 20.36 -29.77
CA ASP A 106 15.06 21.56 -30.57
C ASP A 106 14.25 21.59 -31.89
N THR A 107 13.37 22.59 -32.05
CA THR A 107 13.23 23.43 -33.26
C THR A 107 12.28 24.59 -33.00
#